data_AF-A0A7S3AQ75-F1
#
_entry.id   AF-A0A7S3AQ75-F1
#
_cell.length_a   1.000
_cell.length_b   1.000
_cell.length_c   1.000
_cell.angle_alpha   90.00
_cell.angle_beta   90.00
_cell.angle_gamma   90.00
#
_symmetry.space_group_name_H-M   'P 1'
#
loop_
_entity.id
_entity.type
_entity.pdbx_description
1 polymer ?
#
loop_
_entity_poly.entity_id
_entity_poly.type
_entity_poly.pdbx_seq_one_letter_code
_entity_poly.pdbx_strand_id
1 'polypeptide(L)'
;KGCTWRTVSVDKIVTRDCHSKVFGDIVQATQPPACLDACGSQKTNTSSSCWVDCFYKAAAGPDSGKPGGKVAGMSFAELTAAWEHPFLPEDQGGCPPVKPKPPWFAHTTSVEQKM
;
A
#
# COMPACT_ATOMS: atom_id res chain seq x y z
N LYS A 1 -21.24 -29.53 -10.36
CA LYS A 1 -21.83 -28.18 -10.21
C LYS A 1 -20.74 -27.28 -9.67
N GLY A 2 -20.44 -26.16 -10.35
CA GLY A 2 -19.42 -25.21 -9.92
C GLY A 2 -20.05 -23.86 -9.65
N CYS A 3 -19.94 -23.38 -8.42
CA CYS A 3 -20.25 -21.99 -8.10
C CYS A 3 -19.04 -21.15 -8.51
N THR A 4 -19.25 -20.10 -9.27
CA THR A 4 -18.24 -19.08 -9.53
C THR A 4 -18.64 -17.79 -8.81
N TRP A 5 -17.64 -17.12 -8.26
CA TRP A 5 -17.80 -15.77 -7.74
C TRP A 5 -17.46 -14.79 -8.83
N ARG A 6 -18.18 -13.66 -8.86
CA ARG A 6 -17.82 -12.51 -9.68
C ARG A 6 -17.84 -11.26 -8.81
N THR A 7 -16.92 -10.35 -9.08
CA THR A 7 -16.97 -9.01 -8.53
C THR A 7 -18.23 -8.31 -9.06
N VAL A 8 -19.11 -7.87 -8.16
CA VAL A 8 -20.36 -7.18 -8.52
C VAL A 8 -20.18 -5.66 -8.60
N SER A 9 -19.28 -5.12 -7.81
CA SER A 9 -18.93 -3.70 -7.76
C SER A 9 -17.48 -3.52 -7.31
N VAL A 10 -16.90 -2.38 -7.68
CA VAL A 10 -15.61 -1.90 -7.17
C VAL A 10 -15.84 -0.47 -6.71
N ASP A 11 -15.73 -0.24 -5.42
CA ASP A 11 -16.08 1.06 -4.82
C ASP A 11 -15.03 2.12 -5.14
N LYS A 12 -13.74 1.74 -5.11
CA LYS A 12 -12.64 2.63 -5.45
C LYS A 12 -11.42 1.85 -5.95
N ILE A 13 -10.74 2.41 -6.94
CA ILE A 13 -9.43 1.94 -7.43
C ILE A 13 -8.44 3.08 -7.23
N VAL A 14 -7.26 2.77 -6.71
CA VAL A 14 -6.17 3.72 -6.51
C VAL A 14 -4.90 3.21 -7.18
N THR A 15 -3.96 4.10 -7.47
CA THR A 15 -2.65 3.67 -7.97
C THR A 15 -1.84 3.04 -6.85
N ARG A 16 -1.01 2.04 -7.19
CA ARG A 16 -0.06 1.44 -6.24
C ARG A 16 0.85 2.48 -5.63
N ASP A 17 1.36 3.41 -6.45
CA ASP A 17 2.33 4.40 -5.98
C ASP A 17 1.73 5.36 -4.95
N CYS A 18 0.46 5.75 -5.12
CA CYS A 18 -0.23 6.54 -4.09
C CYS A 18 -0.51 5.70 -2.83
N HIS A 19 -0.99 4.47 -2.99
CA HIS A 19 -1.25 3.57 -1.85
C HIS A 19 0.00 3.36 -1.01
N SER A 20 1.11 2.94 -1.63
CA SER A 20 2.38 2.69 -0.95
C SER A 20 2.91 3.94 -0.24
N LYS A 21 2.70 5.13 -0.82
CA LYS A 21 3.10 6.39 -0.19
C LYS A 21 2.27 6.70 1.05
N VAL A 22 0.94 6.77 0.92
CA VAL A 22 0.04 7.13 2.03
C VAL A 22 0.15 6.11 3.17
N PHE A 23 0.11 4.81 2.85
CA PHE A 23 0.32 3.76 3.84
C PHE A 23 1.70 3.85 4.49
N GLY A 24 2.74 4.07 3.66
CA GLY A 24 4.12 4.25 4.09
C GLY A 24 4.28 5.36 5.12
N ASP A 25 3.77 6.54 4.80
CA ASP A 25 3.84 7.74 5.62
C ASP A 25 3.17 7.54 6.98
N ILE A 26 1.99 6.89 7.01
CA ILE A 26 1.26 6.58 8.26
C ILE A 26 2.06 5.62 9.14
N VAL A 27 2.56 4.51 8.56
CA VAL A 27 3.36 3.54 9.32
C VAL A 27 4.61 4.20 9.90
N GLN A 28 5.31 5.01 9.11
CA GLN A 28 6.53 5.66 9.56
C GLN A 28 6.30 6.73 10.63
N ALA A 29 5.15 7.40 10.62
CA ALA A 29 4.78 8.35 11.66
C ALA A 29 4.61 7.72 13.06
N THR A 30 4.47 6.40 13.14
CA THR A 30 4.31 5.69 14.43
C THR A 30 5.61 5.46 15.19
N GLN A 31 6.78 5.64 14.56
CA GLN A 31 8.09 5.51 15.22
C GLN A 31 8.77 6.87 15.43
N PRO A 32 9.67 6.97 16.42
CA PRO A 32 10.56 8.11 16.52
C PRO A 32 11.34 8.31 15.20
N PRO A 33 11.46 9.56 14.69
CA PRO A 33 12.13 9.85 13.42
C PRO A 33 13.61 9.43 13.39
N ALA A 34 14.19 9.16 14.56
CA ALA A 34 15.57 8.74 14.77
C ALA A 34 16.01 7.53 13.91
N CYS A 35 15.12 6.56 13.60
CA CYS A 35 15.52 5.42 12.76
C CYS A 35 15.81 5.86 11.31
N LEU A 36 14.87 6.60 10.71
CA LEU A 36 15.02 7.07 9.33
C LEU A 36 16.12 8.14 9.22
N ASP A 37 16.26 9.00 10.23
CA ASP A 37 17.33 9.99 10.27
C ASP A 37 18.71 9.31 10.30
N ALA A 38 18.85 8.16 10.98
CA ALA A 38 20.08 7.37 10.98
C ALA A 38 20.40 6.76 9.59
N CYS A 39 19.42 6.64 8.70
CA CYS A 39 19.65 6.23 7.31
C CYS A 39 20.28 7.33 6.43
N GLY A 40 20.40 8.57 6.92
CA GLY A 40 21.07 9.66 6.21
C GLY A 40 20.48 9.93 4.82
N SER A 41 21.31 9.83 3.77
CA SER A 41 20.87 10.02 2.38
C SER A 41 19.87 8.97 1.88
N GLN A 42 19.73 7.83 2.59
CA GLN A 42 18.80 6.75 2.24
C GLN A 42 17.43 6.88 2.91
N LYS A 43 17.19 7.92 3.72
CA LYS A 43 15.97 8.08 4.51
C LYS A 43 14.66 8.16 3.70
N THR A 44 14.74 8.45 2.40
CA THR A 44 13.60 8.45 1.47
C THR A 44 13.68 7.35 0.41
N ASN A 45 14.75 6.55 0.41
CA ASN A 45 14.90 5.44 -0.54
C ASN A 45 14.19 4.19 0.00
N THR A 46 12.93 4.01 -0.42
CA THR A 46 12.06 2.89 -0.01
C THR A 46 12.59 1.50 -0.40
N SER A 47 13.60 1.44 -1.27
CA SER A 47 14.26 0.21 -1.70
C SER A 47 15.57 -0.07 -0.95
N SER A 48 16.02 0.86 -0.09
CA SER A 48 17.25 0.66 0.70
C SER A 48 16.98 -0.28 1.87
N SER A 49 17.97 -1.11 2.22
CA SER A 49 17.88 -2.01 3.38
C SER A 49 17.64 -1.25 4.68
N CYS A 50 18.24 -0.06 4.85
CA CYS A 50 18.05 0.78 6.03
C CYS A 50 16.60 1.25 6.17
N TRP A 51 16.03 1.80 5.10
CA TRP A 51 14.63 2.25 5.11
C TRP A 51 13.68 1.09 5.39
N VAL A 52 13.89 -0.06 4.74
CA VAL A 52 13.06 -1.25 4.90
C VAL A 52 13.11 -1.78 6.33
N ASP A 53 14.29 -1.83 6.94
CA ASP A 53 14.44 -2.21 8.35
C ASP A 53 13.70 -1.24 9.28
N CYS A 54 13.84 0.07 9.09
CA CYS A 54 13.11 1.06 9.87
C CYS A 54 11.58 0.95 9.69
N PHE A 55 11.13 0.72 8.47
CA PHE A 55 9.71 0.53 8.16
C PHE A 55 9.13 -0.69 8.90
N TYR A 56 9.79 -1.84 8.83
CA TYR A 56 9.32 -3.04 9.54
C TYR A 56 9.43 -2.91 11.06
N LYS A 57 10.43 -2.19 11.56
CA LYS A 57 10.49 -1.85 12.98
C LYS A 57 9.35 -0.94 13.41
N ALA A 58 8.86 -0.08 12.53
CA ALA A 58 7.67 0.71 12.78
C ALA A 58 6.40 -0.13 12.81
N ALA A 59 6.18 -0.93 11.77
CA ALA A 59 4.99 -1.75 11.66
C ALA A 59 4.93 -2.85 12.74
N ALA A 60 6.03 -3.57 12.98
CA ALA A 60 6.04 -4.78 13.80
C ALA A 60 6.86 -4.68 15.10
N GLY A 61 7.64 -3.61 15.28
CA GLY A 61 8.47 -3.40 16.46
C GLY A 61 9.94 -3.79 16.26
N PRO A 62 10.82 -3.52 17.25
CA PRO A 62 12.27 -3.63 17.12
C PRO A 62 12.80 -5.03 16.79
N ASP A 63 12.01 -6.07 17.07
CA ASP A 63 12.36 -7.47 16.82
C ASP A 63 11.80 -8.02 15.49
N SER A 64 11.29 -7.17 14.61
CA SER A 64 10.66 -7.53 13.33
C SER A 64 11.52 -8.44 12.42
N GLY A 65 12.85 -8.34 12.51
CA GLY A 65 13.79 -9.18 11.76
C GLY A 65 14.23 -10.47 12.48
N LYS A 66 13.67 -10.80 13.65
CA LYS A 66 14.12 -11.93 14.49
C LYS A 66 13.07 -13.04 14.53
N PRO A 67 13.42 -14.30 14.18
CA PRO A 67 12.53 -15.44 14.40
C PRO A 67 12.09 -15.54 15.87
N GLY A 68 10.78 -15.63 16.12
CA GLY A 68 10.23 -15.65 17.48
C GLY A 68 10.25 -14.29 18.20
N GLY A 69 10.59 -13.21 17.51
CA GLY A 69 10.58 -11.84 18.05
C GLY A 69 9.19 -11.39 18.47
N LYS A 70 9.14 -10.46 19.44
CA LYS A 70 7.88 -9.89 19.92
C LYS A 70 7.34 -8.88 18.90
N VAL A 71 6.07 -9.04 18.52
CA VAL A 71 5.33 -8.01 17.78
C VAL A 71 4.95 -6.90 18.78
N ALA A 72 5.57 -5.73 18.63
CA ALA A 72 5.43 -4.59 19.54
C ALA A 72 5.37 -3.23 18.81
N GLY A 73 5.13 -3.25 17.50
CA GLY A 73 4.88 -2.06 16.70
C GLY A 73 3.40 -1.67 16.73
N MET A 74 2.86 -1.30 15.59
CA MET A 74 1.44 -1.01 15.42
C MET A 74 0.57 -2.22 15.78
N SER A 75 -0.59 -1.97 16.39
CA SER A 75 -1.62 -2.99 16.56
C SER A 75 -2.20 -3.40 15.21
N PHE A 76 -2.85 -4.57 15.18
CA PHE A 76 -3.55 -5.03 13.98
C PHE A 76 -4.58 -4.01 13.47
N ALA A 77 -5.36 -3.42 14.39
CA ALA A 77 -6.36 -2.42 14.03
C ALA A 77 -5.75 -1.16 13.42
N GLU A 78 -4.61 -0.70 13.94
CA GLU A 78 -3.90 0.46 13.39
C GLU A 78 -3.30 0.16 12.01
N LEU A 79 -2.73 -1.03 11.80
CA LEU A 79 -2.22 -1.44 10.49
C LEU A 79 -3.35 -1.57 9.46
N THR A 80 -4.50 -2.13 9.84
CA THR A 80 -5.68 -2.19 8.99
C THR A 80 -6.16 -0.79 8.62
N ALA A 81 -6.30 0.11 9.61
CA ALA A 81 -6.72 1.48 9.36
C ALA A 81 -5.73 2.22 8.44
N ALA A 82 -4.42 2.05 8.66
CA ALA A 82 -3.39 2.62 7.79
C ALA A 82 -3.46 2.08 6.36
N TRP A 83 -3.70 0.77 6.20
CA TRP A 83 -3.82 0.11 4.90
C TRP A 83 -5.07 0.54 4.13
N GLU A 84 -6.17 0.79 4.84
CA GLU A 84 -7.45 1.24 4.30
C GLU A 84 -7.49 2.74 4.01
N HIS A 85 -6.67 3.53 4.71
CA HIS A 85 -6.62 4.99 4.58
C HIS A 85 -6.51 5.52 3.14
N PRO A 86 -5.70 4.92 2.23
CA PRO A 86 -5.63 5.35 0.83
C PRO A 86 -6.98 5.27 0.09
N PHE A 87 -7.94 4.48 0.59
CA PHE A 87 -9.25 4.33 -0.01
C PHE A 87 -10.29 5.34 0.50
N LEU A 88 -9.98 6.11 1.55
CA LEU A 88 -10.83 7.21 2.02
C LEU A 88 -11.01 8.30 0.94
N PRO A 89 -12.02 9.17 1.05
CA PRO A 89 -12.13 10.38 0.22
C PRO A 89 -10.83 11.21 0.21
N GLU A 90 -10.54 11.90 -0.91
CA GLU A 90 -9.29 12.67 -1.06
C GLU A 90 -9.18 13.81 -0.04
N ASP A 91 -10.30 14.44 0.31
CA ASP A 91 -10.40 15.47 1.34
C ASP A 91 -10.15 14.94 2.76
N GLN A 92 -10.16 13.62 2.95
CA GLN A 92 -9.79 12.93 4.18
C GLN A 92 -8.37 12.35 4.12
N GLY A 93 -7.58 12.70 3.10
CA GLY A 93 -6.20 12.23 2.93
C GLY A 93 -6.07 10.90 2.19
N GLY A 94 -7.14 10.42 1.54
CA GLY A 94 -7.07 9.26 0.66
C GLY A 94 -6.48 9.57 -0.73
N CYS A 95 -6.30 8.53 -1.53
CA CYS A 95 -5.75 8.63 -2.88
C CYS A 95 -6.79 9.01 -3.93
N PRO A 96 -6.41 9.67 -5.04
CA PRO A 96 -7.33 9.93 -6.14
C PRO A 96 -7.87 8.63 -6.79
N PRO A 97 -9.17 8.57 -7.13
CA PRO A 97 -9.74 7.41 -7.79
C PRO A 97 -9.25 7.32 -9.24
N VAL A 98 -8.90 6.11 -9.67
CA VAL A 98 -8.56 5.83 -11.07
C VAL A 98 -9.63 4.95 -11.72
N LYS A 99 -9.76 5.08 -13.04
CA LYS A 99 -10.68 4.23 -13.81
C LYS A 99 -10.14 2.80 -13.87
N PRO A 100 -11.02 1.78 -13.86
CA PRO A 100 -10.60 0.41 -14.11
C PRO A 100 -9.89 0.33 -15.46
N LYS A 101 -8.71 -0.31 -15.49
CA LYS A 101 -8.10 -0.66 -16.77
C LYS A 101 -9.01 -1.68 -17.45
N PRO A 102 -9.39 -1.49 -18.73
CA PRO A 102 -10.16 -2.50 -19.44
C PRO A 102 -9.38 -3.85 -19.41
N PRO A 103 -10.09 -4.98 -19.38
CA PRO A 103 -9.44 -6.28 -19.42
C PRO A 103 -8.58 -6.38 -20.69
N TRP A 104 -7.44 -7.07 -20.59
CA TRP A 104 -6.45 -7.11 -21.69
C TRP A 104 -7.01 -7.70 -23.00
N PHE A 105 -8.07 -8.51 -22.93
CA PHE A 105 -8.79 -9.05 -24.08
C PHE A 105 -9.70 -8.03 -24.79
N ALA A 106 -9.99 -6.88 -24.18
CA ALA A 106 -10.86 -5.85 -24.78
C ALA A 106 -10.16 -5.01 -25.86
N HIS A 107 -8.86 -5.24 -26.11
CA HIS A 107 -8.08 -4.50 -27.10
C HIS A 107 -8.21 -5.05 -28.54
N THR A 108 -8.97 -6.12 -28.77
CA THR A 108 -9.00 -6.83 -30.08
C THR A 108 -10.18 -6.50 -31.00
N THR A 109 -11.14 -5.64 -30.63
CA THR A 109 -12.34 -5.39 -31.45
C THR A 109 -12.26 -4.20 -32.41
N SER A 110 -11.06 -3.74 -32.80
CA SER A 110 -10.89 -2.64 -33.75
C SER A 110 -10.24 -3.08 -35.07
N VAL A 111 -10.68 -4.21 -35.61
CA VAL A 111 -10.52 -4.50 -37.05
C VAL A 111 -11.87 -5.03 -37.52
N GLU A 112 -12.32 -4.54 -38.69
CA GLU A 112 -13.50 -4.99 -39.43
C GLU A 112 -14.82 -4.25 -39.17
N GLN A 113 -14.92 -3.05 -39.76
CA GLN A 113 -16.16 -2.57 -40.38
C GLN A 113 -15.85 -1.44 -41.40
N LYS A 114 -15.41 -1.86 -42.59
CA LYS A 114 -15.63 -1.11 -43.84
C LYS A 114 -16.18 -2.13 -44.84
N MET A 115 -17.50 -2.14 -44.98
CA MET A 115 -18.18 -2.53 -46.22
C MET A 115 -18.53 -1.27 -46.98
#